data_AF-A0AAD9BC72-F1
#
_entry.id   AF-A0AAD9BC72-F1
#
_cell.length_a   1.000
_cell.length_b   1.000
_cell.length_c   1.000
_cell.angle_alpha   90.00
_cell.angle_beta   90.00
_cell.angle_gamma   90.00
#
_symmetry.space_group_name_H-M   'P 1'
#
loop_
_entity.id
_entity.type
_entity.pdbx_description
1 polymer ?
#
loop_
_entity_poly.entity_id
_entity_poly.type
_entity_poly.pdbx_seq_one_letter_code
_entity_poly.pdbx_strand_id
1 'polypeptide(L)'
;MSPSRQNNLVSSLPLSRSSYNVISAFCTEDNMPQCISYINQDQLELSIREKSGLHETERQLQLKIKTLQSCLKTEKDEVQKLQSIIASRASQYSHDAKRKERETAKLKERLSQLLVDRKDKKLAMDVLNSLGRSDGKRSHWKTTKTTASHEGEMYKSLLNDYEVSQRSLMLENAELKKVLQQMKKEMIHILSPRPTRDDSQDQAESDGEEKVGDSSRETLDQSCEQAREQLTNSIRQQWRKLRNHMEKLDSQASKVQNQMESNKEVVQRETHEDEMERMRREVQQCKEFIHAQQQLLQQQLHTSFDDETAALLNDCYTLEEKERLKEEWRLFEEQKRNFERERKNFTDAAIRLGREVSQAAADLQQFCMQNALQDPLLTGVSSSTNPFRPQKVCSFL
;
A
#
# COMPACT_ATOMS: atom_id res chain seq x y z
N MET A 1 48.06 24.31 -18.67
CA MET A 1 49.43 24.90 -18.63
C MET A 1 49.48 25.93 -17.52
N SER A 2 50.24 25.64 -16.46
CA SER A 2 51.20 26.52 -15.79
C SER A 2 51.73 25.83 -14.54
N PRO A 3 53.02 26.01 -14.16
CA PRO A 3 53.78 25.08 -13.34
C PRO A 3 54.28 25.67 -12.00
N SER A 4 54.68 24.82 -11.05
CA SER A 4 55.63 25.10 -9.93
C SER A 4 55.70 23.86 -9.03
N ARG A 5 56.78 23.43 -8.38
CA ARG A 5 58.22 23.75 -8.36
C ARG A 5 58.90 22.55 -7.67
N GLN A 6 60.16 22.29 -8.01
CA GLN A 6 61.03 21.28 -7.42
C GLN A 6 61.22 21.46 -5.91
N ASN A 7 61.42 20.36 -5.18
CA ASN A 7 62.40 20.29 -4.08
C ASN A 7 62.90 18.85 -3.90
N ASN A 8 64.17 18.64 -4.27
CA ASN A 8 64.98 17.50 -3.86
C ASN A 8 65.44 17.72 -2.42
N LEU A 9 65.35 16.70 -1.56
CA LEU A 9 66.21 16.52 -0.40
C LEU A 9 66.34 15.03 -0.12
N VAL A 10 67.42 14.46 -0.66
CA VAL A 10 67.97 13.16 -0.28
C VAL A 10 68.52 13.29 1.13
N SER A 11 68.05 12.47 2.07
CA SER A 11 68.64 12.34 3.40
C SER A 11 68.99 10.87 3.63
N SER A 12 70.26 10.55 3.41
CA SER A 12 70.88 9.28 3.77
C SER A 12 71.43 9.37 5.19
N LEU A 13 70.86 8.60 6.12
CA LEU A 13 71.40 8.38 7.47
C LEU A 13 71.56 6.86 7.70
N PRO A 14 72.61 6.43 8.42
CA PRO A 14 73.02 5.03 8.47
C PRO A 14 72.17 4.23 9.46
N LEU A 15 71.56 3.14 9.01
CA LEU A 15 70.84 2.22 9.89
C LEU A 15 71.83 1.35 10.68
N SER A 16 71.69 1.41 12.00
CA SER A 16 72.35 0.58 13.01
C SER A 16 72.00 -0.91 12.83
N ARG A 17 73.03 -1.73 12.62
CA ARG A 17 72.98 -3.21 12.62
C ARG A 17 72.89 -3.72 14.06
N SER A 18 71.70 -4.13 14.54
CA SER A 18 71.68 -5.14 15.63
C SER A 18 70.35 -5.88 15.86
N SER A 19 69.20 -5.44 15.32
CA SER A 19 67.90 -5.98 15.78
C SER A 19 67.12 -6.84 14.76
N TYR A 20 67.69 -7.13 13.58
CA TYR A 20 66.92 -7.67 12.44
C TYR A 20 66.71 -9.20 12.39
N ASN A 21 67.09 -9.96 13.42
CA ASN A 21 67.32 -11.41 13.23
C ASN A 21 66.09 -12.34 13.29
N VAL A 22 64.88 -11.85 13.62
CA VAL A 22 63.67 -12.71 13.60
C VAL A 22 62.76 -12.41 12.41
N ILE A 23 62.73 -11.16 11.92
CA ILE A 23 61.99 -10.78 10.71
C ILE A 23 62.83 -11.04 9.44
N SER A 24 64.17 -10.93 9.50
CA SER A 24 65.02 -11.25 8.35
C SER A 24 65.11 -12.74 8.02
N ALA A 25 64.52 -13.62 8.84
CA ALA A 25 64.41 -15.05 8.54
C ALA A 25 63.37 -15.35 7.44
N PHE A 26 62.40 -14.44 7.22
CA PHE A 26 61.39 -14.56 6.16
C PHE A 26 61.64 -13.61 4.99
N CYS A 27 62.10 -12.38 5.26
CA CYS A 27 62.42 -11.39 4.23
C CYS A 27 63.94 -11.12 4.21
N THR A 28 64.61 -11.64 3.19
CA THR A 28 66.02 -11.37 2.88
C THR A 28 66.13 -10.25 1.83
N GLU A 29 67.29 -9.59 1.72
CA GLU A 29 67.52 -8.60 0.64
C GLU A 29 67.24 -9.16 -0.76
N ASP A 30 67.46 -10.47 -0.94
CA ASP A 30 67.24 -11.16 -2.22
C ASP A 30 65.75 -11.44 -2.54
N ASN A 31 64.87 -11.57 -1.52
CA ASN A 31 63.45 -11.91 -1.73
C ASN A 31 62.50 -10.71 -1.55
N MET A 32 62.98 -9.62 -0.95
CA MET A 32 62.26 -8.37 -0.76
C MET A 32 61.65 -7.80 -2.07
N PRO A 33 62.40 -7.74 -3.19
CA PRO A 33 61.84 -7.28 -4.46
C PRO A 33 60.66 -8.14 -4.95
N GLN A 34 60.75 -9.46 -4.73
CA GLN A 34 59.71 -10.42 -5.11
C GLN A 34 58.46 -10.24 -4.24
N CYS A 35 58.61 -10.07 -2.92
CA CYS A 35 57.51 -9.83 -2.00
C CYS A 35 56.79 -8.50 -2.31
N ILE A 36 57.52 -7.43 -2.59
CA ILE A 36 56.95 -6.14 -3.00
C ILE A 36 56.19 -6.29 -4.32
N SER A 37 56.73 -7.05 -5.29
CA SER A 37 56.05 -7.34 -6.55
C SER A 37 54.71 -8.06 -6.33
N TYR A 38 54.67 -9.08 -5.47
CA TYR A 38 53.43 -9.82 -5.18
C TYR A 38 52.38 -8.94 -4.48
N ILE A 39 52.78 -8.15 -3.49
CA ILE A 39 51.84 -7.25 -2.81
C ILE A 39 51.27 -6.21 -3.77
N ASN A 40 52.11 -5.64 -4.65
CA ASN A 40 51.65 -4.70 -5.68
C ASN A 40 50.72 -5.38 -6.69
N GLN A 41 50.98 -6.64 -7.02
CA GLN A 41 50.13 -7.42 -7.93
C GLN A 41 48.76 -7.75 -7.30
N ASP A 42 48.72 -8.14 -6.03
CA ASP A 42 47.47 -8.39 -5.30
C ASP A 42 46.66 -7.11 -5.12
N GLN A 43 47.32 -5.99 -4.78
CA GLN A 43 46.69 -4.66 -4.71
C GLN A 43 46.11 -4.24 -6.07
N LEU A 44 46.83 -4.50 -7.16
CA LEU A 44 46.34 -4.21 -8.51
C LEU A 44 45.14 -5.09 -8.87
N GLU A 45 45.16 -6.39 -8.55
CA GLU A 45 44.02 -7.27 -8.77
C GLU A 45 42.78 -6.85 -7.98
N LEU A 46 42.95 -6.47 -6.71
CA LEU A 46 41.86 -5.96 -5.87
C LEU A 46 41.26 -4.68 -6.47
N SER A 47 42.12 -3.74 -6.87
CA SER A 47 41.67 -2.49 -7.51
C SER A 47 40.96 -2.74 -8.84
N ILE A 48 41.42 -3.70 -9.64
CA ILE A 48 40.74 -4.10 -10.89
C ILE A 48 39.35 -4.69 -10.60
N ARG A 49 39.24 -5.59 -9.62
CA ARG A 49 37.94 -6.20 -9.24
C ARG A 49 36.97 -5.15 -8.72
N GLU A 50 37.43 -4.24 -7.87
CA GLU A 50 36.63 -3.13 -7.36
C GLU A 50 36.16 -2.22 -8.50
N LYS A 51 37.07 -1.84 -9.40
CA LYS A 51 36.75 -1.02 -10.58
C LYS A 51 35.72 -1.70 -11.49
N SER A 52 35.85 -3.01 -11.72
CA SER A 52 34.87 -3.78 -12.50
C SER A 52 33.51 -3.83 -11.82
N GLY A 53 33.46 -3.98 -10.49
CA GLY A 53 32.23 -3.92 -9.71
C GLY A 53 31.54 -2.56 -9.82
N LEU A 54 32.30 -1.48 -9.63
CA LEU A 54 31.79 -0.12 -9.79
C LEU A 54 31.28 0.13 -11.20
N HIS A 55 32.00 -0.31 -12.23
CA HIS A 55 31.59 -0.13 -13.63
C HIS A 55 30.27 -0.86 -13.97
N GLU A 56 30.05 -2.07 -13.44
CA GLU A 56 28.77 -2.76 -13.64
C GLU A 56 27.62 -2.07 -12.90
N THR A 57 27.86 -1.56 -11.67
CA THR A 57 26.84 -0.77 -10.96
C THR A 57 26.50 0.54 -11.70
N GLU A 58 27.50 1.21 -12.27
CA GLU A 58 27.31 2.39 -13.09
C GLU A 58 26.47 2.05 -14.34
N ARG A 59 26.78 0.94 -15.02
CA ARG A 59 26.02 0.45 -16.18
C ARG A 59 24.55 0.18 -15.84
N GLN A 60 24.29 -0.46 -14.70
CA GLN A 60 22.94 -0.74 -14.22
C GLN A 60 22.17 0.54 -13.90
N LEU A 61 22.80 1.51 -13.24
CA LEU A 61 22.19 2.81 -12.97
C LEU A 61 21.90 3.58 -14.27
N GLN A 62 22.82 3.55 -15.24
CA GLN A 62 22.59 4.17 -16.55
C GLN A 62 21.40 3.54 -17.29
N LEU A 63 21.24 2.22 -17.25
CA LEU A 63 20.08 1.53 -17.81
C LEU A 63 18.79 1.95 -17.10
N LYS A 64 18.79 1.98 -15.75
CA LYS A 64 17.64 2.41 -14.96
C LYS A 64 17.22 3.84 -15.27
N ILE A 65 18.18 4.75 -15.42
CA ILE A 65 17.94 6.14 -15.83
C ILE A 65 17.27 6.18 -17.21
N LYS A 66 17.78 5.41 -18.20
CA LYS A 66 17.17 5.37 -19.53
C LYS A 66 15.74 4.83 -19.51
N THR A 67 15.47 3.77 -18.74
CA THR A 67 14.12 3.23 -18.58
C THR A 67 13.19 4.26 -17.95
N LEU A 68 13.61 4.91 -16.86
CA LEU A 68 12.82 5.95 -16.20
C LEU A 68 12.57 7.16 -17.11
N GLN A 69 13.56 7.56 -17.92
CA GLN A 69 13.38 8.61 -18.92
C GLN A 69 12.33 8.23 -19.98
N SER A 70 12.31 6.97 -20.41
CA SER A 70 11.29 6.45 -21.34
C SER A 70 9.90 6.49 -20.71
N CYS A 71 9.76 6.00 -19.46
CA CYS A 71 8.49 6.05 -18.73
C CYS A 71 8.01 7.49 -18.52
N LEU A 72 8.90 8.39 -18.12
CA LEU A 72 8.56 9.80 -17.94
C LEU A 72 8.06 10.43 -19.25
N LYS A 73 8.64 10.06 -20.39
CA LYS A 73 8.19 10.54 -21.69
C LYS A 73 6.78 10.03 -22.02
N THR A 74 6.51 8.75 -21.81
CA THR A 74 5.17 8.18 -22.08
C THR A 74 4.10 8.81 -21.20
N GLU A 75 4.39 9.03 -19.91
CA GLU A 75 3.45 9.71 -19.00
C GLU A 75 3.18 11.16 -19.42
N LYS A 76 4.23 11.89 -19.87
CA LYS A 76 4.05 13.26 -20.41
C LYS A 76 3.13 13.29 -21.63
N ASP A 77 3.29 12.35 -22.55
CA ASP A 77 2.47 12.26 -23.76
C ASP A 77 1.00 11.94 -23.41
N GLU A 78 0.75 11.06 -22.43
CA GLU A 78 -0.62 10.75 -21.99
C GLU A 78 -1.26 11.94 -21.24
N VAL A 79 -0.51 12.64 -20.40
CA VAL A 79 -0.99 13.88 -19.75
C VAL A 79 -1.38 14.92 -20.80
N GLN A 80 -0.57 15.13 -21.83
CA GLN A 80 -0.87 16.09 -22.89
C GLN A 80 -2.14 15.70 -23.67
N LYS A 81 -2.34 14.41 -23.94
CA LYS A 81 -3.54 13.88 -24.57
C LYS A 81 -4.78 14.08 -23.69
N LEU A 82 -4.69 13.79 -22.39
CA LEU A 82 -5.79 14.03 -21.44
C LEU A 82 -6.14 15.51 -21.33
N GLN A 83 -5.15 16.40 -21.29
CA GLN A 83 -5.38 17.86 -21.32
C GLN A 83 -6.15 18.28 -22.58
N SER A 84 -5.80 17.74 -23.75
CA SER A 84 -6.52 18.00 -25.00
C SER A 84 -7.98 17.53 -24.94
N ILE A 85 -8.24 16.34 -24.38
CA ILE A 85 -9.59 15.81 -24.18
C ILE A 85 -10.40 16.70 -23.21
N ILE A 86 -9.79 17.14 -22.10
CA ILE A 86 -10.44 18.01 -21.13
C ILE A 86 -10.80 19.36 -21.77
N ALA A 87 -9.87 19.97 -22.52
CA ALA A 87 -10.13 21.23 -23.22
C ALA A 87 -11.26 21.08 -24.26
N SER A 88 -11.25 19.98 -25.02
CA SER A 88 -12.30 19.65 -25.98
C SER A 88 -13.67 19.50 -25.29
N ARG A 89 -13.73 18.75 -24.19
CA ARG A 89 -14.96 18.55 -23.39
C ARG A 89 -15.47 19.86 -22.80
N ALA A 90 -14.58 20.71 -22.26
CA ALA A 90 -14.96 22.01 -21.72
C ALA A 90 -15.62 22.90 -22.80
N SER A 91 -15.07 22.91 -24.02
CA SER A 91 -15.66 23.62 -25.16
C SER A 91 -17.05 23.05 -25.52
N GLN A 92 -17.18 21.72 -25.58
CA GLN A 92 -18.44 21.05 -25.87
C GLN A 92 -19.53 21.38 -24.83
N TYR A 93 -19.20 21.29 -23.53
CA TYR A 93 -20.14 21.64 -22.46
C TYR A 93 -20.54 23.12 -22.50
N SER A 94 -19.61 24.03 -22.81
CA SER A 94 -19.93 25.45 -22.98
C SER A 94 -20.91 25.67 -24.13
N HIS A 95 -20.72 24.98 -25.27
CA HIS A 95 -21.63 25.06 -26.40
C HIS A 95 -23.03 24.52 -26.05
N ASP A 96 -23.10 23.35 -25.40
CA ASP A 96 -24.37 22.73 -25.02
C ASP A 96 -25.11 23.53 -23.94
N ALA A 97 -24.38 24.11 -22.98
CA ALA A 97 -24.94 25.02 -21.99
C ALA A 97 -25.57 26.26 -22.68
N LYS A 98 -24.85 26.90 -23.62
CA LYS A 98 -25.39 28.03 -24.39
C LYS A 98 -26.59 27.63 -25.25
N ARG A 99 -26.60 26.42 -25.82
CA ARG A 99 -27.76 25.90 -26.56
C ARG A 99 -28.97 25.76 -25.65
N LYS A 100 -28.79 25.16 -24.47
CA LYS A 100 -29.84 24.99 -23.47
C LYS A 100 -30.35 26.32 -22.95
N GLU A 101 -29.47 27.28 -22.71
CA GLU A 101 -29.84 28.64 -22.32
C GLU A 101 -30.75 29.28 -23.38
N ARG A 102 -30.40 29.21 -24.67
CA ARG A 102 -31.26 29.71 -25.75
C ARG A 102 -32.60 29.00 -25.83
N GLU A 103 -32.66 27.68 -25.61
CA GLU A 103 -33.91 26.93 -25.54
C GLU A 103 -34.78 27.40 -24.36
N THR A 104 -34.18 27.58 -23.18
CA THR A 104 -34.89 28.09 -22.00
C THR A 104 -35.38 29.52 -22.19
N ALA A 105 -34.59 30.38 -22.85
CA ALA A 105 -35.00 31.75 -23.16
C ALA A 105 -36.22 31.76 -24.09
N LYS A 106 -36.20 30.95 -25.16
CA LYS A 106 -37.36 30.81 -26.08
C LYS A 106 -38.60 30.28 -25.38
N LEU A 107 -38.45 29.32 -24.46
CA LEU A 107 -39.57 28.78 -23.69
C LEU A 107 -40.13 29.82 -22.72
N LYS A 108 -39.26 30.60 -22.06
CA LYS A 108 -39.66 31.72 -21.20
C LYS A 108 -40.42 32.78 -21.99
N GLU A 109 -39.94 33.16 -23.18
CA GLU A 109 -40.62 34.12 -24.06
C GLU A 109 -42.01 33.61 -24.47
N ARG A 110 -42.14 32.34 -24.89
CA ARG A 110 -43.44 31.72 -25.22
C ARG A 110 -44.38 31.71 -24.01
N LEU A 111 -43.87 31.39 -22.83
CA LEU A 111 -44.66 31.40 -21.60
C LEU A 111 -45.14 32.82 -21.29
N SER A 112 -44.26 33.82 -21.38
CA SER A 112 -44.61 35.22 -21.21
C SER A 112 -45.68 35.66 -22.21
N GLN A 113 -45.56 35.28 -23.48
CA GLN A 113 -46.57 35.57 -24.51
C GLN A 113 -47.93 34.94 -24.17
N LEU A 114 -47.95 33.66 -23.75
CA LEU A 114 -49.19 32.99 -23.34
C LEU A 114 -49.82 33.63 -22.09
N LEU A 115 -49.02 34.16 -21.17
CA LEU A 115 -49.50 34.87 -19.99
C LEU A 115 -50.10 36.24 -20.34
N VAL A 116 -49.57 36.93 -21.36
CA VAL A 116 -50.14 38.17 -21.89
C VAL A 116 -51.44 37.89 -22.64
N ASP A 117 -51.44 36.93 -23.57
CA ASP A 117 -52.61 36.59 -24.39
C ASP A 117 -53.81 36.07 -23.56
N ARG A 118 -53.55 35.47 -22.38
CA ARG A 118 -54.60 35.03 -21.44
C ARG A 118 -55.25 36.17 -20.66
N LYS A 119 -54.62 37.35 -20.54
CA LYS A 119 -55.22 38.50 -19.86
C LYS A 119 -56.27 39.20 -20.73
N ASP A 120 -56.15 39.09 -22.06
CA ASP A 120 -57.04 39.78 -23.01
C ASP A 120 -58.20 38.90 -23.53
N LYS A 121 -58.20 37.59 -23.26
CA LYS A 121 -59.27 36.67 -23.68
C LYS A 121 -60.03 36.14 -22.47
N LYS A 122 -61.27 36.61 -22.32
CA LYS A 122 -62.28 36.12 -21.36
C LYS A 122 -62.35 34.58 -21.42
N LEU A 123 -62.27 33.93 -20.26
CA LEU A 123 -62.23 32.47 -20.06
C LEU A 123 -63.36 31.75 -20.82
N ALA A 124 -63.03 31.22 -21.99
CA ALA A 124 -63.80 30.17 -22.67
C ALA A 124 -62.85 28.98 -22.83
N MET A 125 -63.24 27.82 -22.28
CA MET A 125 -62.51 26.57 -22.50
C MET A 125 -62.81 26.05 -23.89
N ASP A 126 -61.96 26.39 -24.85
CA ASP A 126 -61.89 25.69 -26.11
C ASP A 126 -60.87 24.54 -26.00
N VAL A 127 -61.40 23.31 -26.00
CA VAL A 127 -60.58 22.11 -26.18
C VAL A 127 -60.25 22.01 -27.67
N LEU A 128 -59.12 22.57 -28.07
CA LEU A 128 -58.59 22.46 -29.43
C LEU A 128 -57.30 21.64 -29.43
N ASN A 129 -57.34 20.53 -30.18
CA ASN A 129 -56.35 19.48 -30.43
C ASN A 129 -56.18 18.38 -29.36
N SER A 130 -56.82 17.24 -29.65
CA SER A 130 -56.32 15.91 -29.29
C SER A 130 -54.84 15.77 -29.69
N LEU A 131 -53.99 15.44 -28.71
CA LEU A 131 -52.55 15.24 -28.88
C LEU A 131 -52.25 14.05 -29.81
N GLY A 132 -52.16 14.32 -31.11
CA GLY A 132 -51.56 13.44 -32.11
C GLY A 132 -50.29 14.07 -32.68
N ARG A 133 -49.15 13.37 -32.59
CA ARG A 133 -47.95 13.75 -33.34
C ARG A 133 -48.20 13.55 -34.83
N SER A 134 -47.52 14.32 -35.68
CA SER A 134 -47.61 14.27 -37.15
C SER A 134 -47.18 12.94 -37.80
N ASP A 135 -46.71 11.96 -37.02
CA ASP A 135 -46.33 10.60 -37.46
C ASP A 135 -47.39 9.53 -37.10
N GLY A 136 -48.56 9.90 -36.56
CA GLY A 136 -49.64 8.95 -36.23
C GLY A 136 -49.33 7.94 -35.10
N LYS A 137 -48.11 7.93 -34.56
CA LYS A 137 -47.71 7.05 -33.47
C LYS A 137 -47.95 7.71 -32.11
N ARG A 138 -48.61 6.97 -31.21
CA ARG A 138 -48.85 7.35 -29.81
C ARG A 138 -47.51 7.50 -29.08
N SER A 139 -47.33 8.61 -28.37
CA SER A 139 -46.20 8.76 -27.44
C SER A 139 -46.28 7.67 -26.38
N HIS A 140 -45.31 6.76 -26.37
CA HIS A 140 -45.13 5.82 -25.28
C HIS A 140 -44.65 6.60 -24.07
N TRP A 141 -45.55 6.83 -23.12
CA TRP A 141 -45.17 7.23 -21.77
C TRP A 141 -44.26 6.13 -21.21
N LYS A 142 -43.20 6.50 -20.48
CA LYS A 142 -42.41 5.54 -19.70
C LYS A 142 -43.37 4.87 -18.72
N THR A 143 -43.75 3.63 -19.01
CA THR A 143 -44.64 2.85 -18.17
C THR A 143 -43.81 2.16 -17.09
N THR A 144 -44.44 1.78 -15.98
CA THR A 144 -43.85 0.97 -14.90
C THR A 144 -43.18 -0.30 -15.43
N LYS A 145 -43.62 -0.80 -16.59
CA LYS A 145 -43.01 -1.94 -17.30
C LYS A 145 -41.61 -1.63 -17.85
N THR A 146 -41.37 -0.43 -18.37
CA THR A 146 -40.04 0.00 -18.87
C THR A 146 -39.06 0.30 -17.74
N THR A 147 -39.50 0.83 -16.61
CA THR A 147 -38.62 1.04 -15.44
C THR A 147 -38.32 -0.28 -14.73
N ALA A 148 -39.31 -1.17 -14.58
CA ALA A 148 -39.10 -2.53 -14.07
C ALA A 148 -38.18 -3.37 -14.97
N SER A 149 -38.19 -3.14 -16.29
CA SER A 149 -37.26 -3.80 -17.21
C SER A 149 -35.81 -3.38 -16.96
N HIS A 150 -35.55 -2.08 -16.80
CA HIS A 150 -34.20 -1.56 -16.53
C HIS A 150 -33.70 -1.91 -15.12
N GLU A 151 -34.59 -1.91 -14.11
CA GLU A 151 -34.25 -2.40 -12.77
C GLU A 151 -33.93 -3.90 -12.80
N GLY A 152 -34.70 -4.70 -13.54
CA GLY A 152 -34.43 -6.13 -13.75
C GLY A 152 -33.10 -6.40 -14.45
N GLU A 153 -32.75 -5.62 -15.47
CA GLU A 153 -31.44 -5.68 -16.14
C GLU A 153 -30.30 -5.30 -15.19
N MET A 154 -30.50 -4.29 -14.35
CA MET A 154 -29.53 -3.88 -13.33
C MET A 154 -29.31 -4.98 -12.29
N TYR A 155 -30.38 -5.56 -11.72
CA TYR A 155 -30.26 -6.68 -10.77
C TYR A 155 -29.60 -7.90 -11.42
N LYS A 156 -29.90 -8.17 -12.69
CA LYS A 156 -29.26 -9.26 -13.44
C LYS A 156 -27.75 -9.01 -13.64
N SER A 157 -27.34 -7.78 -13.93
CA SER A 157 -25.93 -7.41 -14.04
C SER A 157 -25.21 -7.61 -12.69
N LEU A 158 -25.79 -7.11 -11.60
CA LEU A 158 -25.22 -7.23 -10.27
C LEU A 158 -25.06 -8.69 -9.84
N LEU A 159 -26.07 -9.53 -10.09
CA LEU A 159 -26.01 -10.96 -9.80
C LEU A 159 -24.90 -11.65 -10.61
N ASN A 160 -24.76 -11.31 -11.89
CA ASN A 160 -23.70 -11.85 -12.74
C ASN A 160 -22.29 -11.47 -12.23
N ASP A 161 -22.10 -10.23 -11.75
CA ASP A 161 -20.84 -9.79 -11.17
C ASP A 161 -20.52 -10.55 -9.87
N TYR A 162 -21.52 -10.78 -9.01
CA TYR A 162 -21.37 -11.62 -7.82
C TYR A 162 -21.03 -13.09 -8.17
N GLU A 163 -21.69 -13.67 -9.18
CA GLU A 163 -21.39 -15.02 -9.64
C GLU A 163 -19.96 -15.15 -10.17
N VAL A 164 -19.47 -14.16 -10.94
CA VAL A 164 -18.09 -14.13 -11.43
C VAL A 164 -17.10 -14.03 -10.26
N SER A 165 -17.36 -13.13 -9.30
CA SER A 165 -16.53 -13.00 -8.11
C SER A 165 -16.49 -14.29 -7.29
N GLN A 166 -17.64 -14.94 -7.09
CA GLN A 166 -17.73 -16.22 -6.37
C GLN A 166 -16.95 -17.33 -7.07
N ARG A 167 -17.05 -17.44 -8.41
CA ARG A 167 -16.26 -18.40 -9.20
C ARG A 167 -14.75 -18.15 -9.04
N SER A 168 -14.32 -16.89 -9.09
CA SER A 168 -12.90 -16.53 -8.91
C SER A 168 -12.40 -16.94 -7.51
N LEU A 169 -13.18 -16.65 -6.47
CA LEU A 169 -12.82 -16.98 -5.09
C LEU A 169 -12.79 -18.51 -4.85
N MET A 170 -13.65 -19.27 -5.53
CA MET A 170 -13.61 -20.73 -5.50
C MET A 170 -12.34 -21.29 -6.15
N LEU A 171 -11.90 -20.71 -7.28
CA LEU A 171 -10.65 -21.10 -7.94
C LEU A 171 -9.44 -20.78 -7.07
N GLU A 172 -9.36 -19.58 -6.49
CA GLU A 172 -8.28 -19.21 -5.58
C GLU A 172 -8.22 -20.13 -4.36
N ASN A 173 -9.37 -20.46 -3.74
CA ASN A 173 -9.42 -21.43 -2.65
C ASN A 173 -8.92 -22.82 -3.05
N ALA A 174 -9.21 -23.26 -4.28
CA ALA A 174 -8.72 -24.53 -4.79
C ALA A 174 -7.18 -24.51 -4.95
N GLU A 175 -6.62 -23.40 -5.46
CA GLU A 175 -5.17 -23.21 -5.59
C GLU A 175 -4.48 -23.13 -4.22
N LEU A 176 -5.04 -22.37 -3.27
CA LEU A 176 -4.53 -22.31 -1.90
C LEU A 176 -4.49 -23.69 -1.23
N LYS A 177 -5.53 -24.51 -1.44
CA LYS A 177 -5.54 -25.90 -0.96
C LYS A 177 -4.42 -26.74 -1.60
N LYS A 178 -4.16 -26.58 -2.90
CA LYS A 178 -3.05 -27.29 -3.58
C LYS A 178 -1.70 -26.88 -3.00
N VAL A 179 -1.46 -25.58 -2.82
CA VAL A 179 -0.21 -25.07 -2.23
C VAL A 179 -0.02 -25.61 -0.81
N LEU A 180 -1.08 -25.62 0.00
CA LEU A 180 -1.02 -26.13 1.36
C LEU A 180 -0.71 -27.63 1.42
N GLN A 181 -1.28 -28.44 0.52
CA GLN A 181 -0.92 -29.85 0.39
C GLN A 181 0.52 -30.06 -0.09
N GLN A 182 1.00 -29.21 -1.00
CA GLN A 182 2.37 -29.25 -1.49
C GLN A 182 3.37 -28.91 -0.38
N MET A 183 3.12 -27.84 0.38
CA MET A 183 3.94 -27.46 1.54
C MET A 183 3.97 -28.57 2.59
N LYS A 184 2.83 -29.21 2.86
CA LYS A 184 2.76 -30.37 3.76
C LYS A 184 3.65 -31.52 3.27
N LYS A 185 3.61 -31.82 1.97
CA LYS A 185 4.43 -32.88 1.36
C LYS A 185 5.93 -32.57 1.45
N GLU A 186 6.32 -31.32 1.19
CA GLU A 186 7.72 -30.88 1.30
C GLU A 186 8.21 -30.90 2.75
N MET A 187 7.38 -30.45 3.70
CA MET A 187 7.72 -30.48 5.11
C MET A 187 7.90 -31.92 5.62
N ILE A 188 7.05 -32.86 5.19
CA ILE A 188 7.23 -34.29 5.48
C ILE A 188 8.53 -34.81 4.85
N HIS A 189 8.85 -34.43 3.61
CA HIS A 189 10.09 -34.84 2.96
C HIS A 189 11.34 -34.34 3.69
N ILE A 190 11.32 -33.13 4.23
CA ILE A 190 12.44 -32.54 4.99
C ILE A 190 12.60 -33.20 6.36
N LEU A 191 11.47 -33.55 7.00
CA LEU A 191 11.46 -34.12 8.35
C LEU A 191 11.61 -35.66 8.37
N SER A 192 11.47 -36.32 7.22
CA SER A 192 11.66 -37.77 7.12
C SER A 192 13.15 -38.11 7.24
N PRO A 193 13.57 -38.95 8.20
CA PRO A 193 14.98 -39.33 8.36
C PRO A 193 15.48 -40.00 7.07
N ARG A 194 16.57 -39.47 6.50
CA ARG A 194 17.29 -40.15 5.41
C ARG A 194 17.81 -41.49 5.94
N PRO A 195 17.47 -42.64 5.32
CA PRO A 195 18.20 -43.86 5.62
C PRO A 195 19.62 -43.68 5.07
N THR A 196 20.58 -43.63 5.98
CA THR A 196 21.96 -43.96 5.67
C THR A 196 21.96 -45.38 5.10
N ARG A 197 22.42 -45.49 3.85
CA ARG A 197 22.76 -46.74 3.19
C ARG A 197 23.70 -47.53 4.11
N ASP A 198 23.26 -48.70 4.55
CA ASP A 198 24.16 -49.83 4.71
C ASP A 198 23.50 -51.05 4.07
N ASP A 199 24.31 -51.79 3.34
CA ASP A 199 23.96 -52.94 2.53
C ASP A 199 23.55 -54.09 3.44
N SER A 200 22.34 -54.62 3.29
CA SER A 200 22.03 -56.04 3.46
C SER A 200 20.62 -56.34 2.96
N GLN A 201 20.63 -57.12 1.88
CA GLN A 201 19.56 -57.90 1.30
C GLN A 201 18.68 -58.59 2.36
N ASP A 202 17.36 -58.41 2.29
CA ASP A 202 16.48 -59.56 2.12
C ASP A 202 15.04 -59.18 1.74
N GLN A 203 14.48 -60.09 0.95
CA GLN A 203 13.21 -60.07 0.29
C GLN A 203 12.18 -60.80 1.15
N ALA A 204 11.06 -60.17 1.46
CA ALA A 204 9.84 -60.88 1.84
C ALA A 204 8.60 -59.99 1.64
N GLU A 205 7.82 -60.32 0.60
CA GLU A 205 6.39 -60.02 0.57
C GLU A 205 5.70 -60.78 1.72
N SER A 206 4.85 -60.10 2.49
CA SER A 206 3.71 -60.74 3.13
C SER A 206 2.68 -59.68 3.53
N ASP A 207 1.52 -59.74 2.88
CA ASP A 207 0.26 -59.19 3.36
C ASP A 207 -0.08 -59.73 4.76
N GLY A 208 -0.75 -58.91 5.58
CA GLY A 208 -1.36 -59.36 6.83
C GLY A 208 -1.56 -58.28 7.90
N GLU A 209 -2.73 -57.63 7.85
CA GLU A 209 -3.59 -57.10 8.91
C GLU A 209 -3.04 -56.44 10.21
N GLU A 210 -3.77 -55.37 10.59
CA GLU A 210 -3.69 -54.62 11.84
C GLU A 210 -3.75 -55.50 13.12
N LYS A 211 -2.84 -55.26 14.08
CA LYS A 211 -3.17 -55.08 15.50
C LYS A 211 -1.96 -54.70 16.38
N VAL A 212 -2.09 -53.55 17.06
CA VAL A 212 -1.58 -53.22 18.41
C VAL A 212 -0.08 -53.47 18.67
N GLY A 213 0.74 -52.46 18.37
CA GLY A 213 2.16 -52.41 18.75
C GLY A 213 2.43 -51.31 19.78
N ASP A 214 2.35 -51.64 21.07
CA ASP A 214 2.76 -50.76 22.18
C ASP A 214 4.05 -51.27 22.89
N SER A 215 4.43 -52.55 22.68
CA SER A 215 5.60 -53.15 23.35
C SER A 215 6.94 -52.90 22.62
N SER A 216 6.93 -52.63 21.32
CA SER A 216 8.17 -52.41 20.55
C SER A 216 8.76 -51.00 20.75
N ARG A 217 7.96 -50.06 21.27
CA ARG A 217 8.35 -48.66 21.43
C ARG A 217 9.17 -48.40 22.70
N GLU A 218 8.82 -49.06 23.82
CA GLU A 218 9.57 -48.95 25.08
C GLU A 218 10.97 -49.60 25.03
N THR A 219 11.10 -50.71 24.31
CA THR A 219 12.38 -51.45 24.21
C THR A 219 13.44 -50.67 23.40
N LEU A 220 13.01 -49.91 22.38
CA LEU A 220 13.89 -49.05 21.59
C LEU A 220 14.27 -47.75 22.33
N ASP A 221 13.35 -47.19 23.12
CA ASP A 221 13.61 -45.99 23.93
C ASP A 221 14.66 -46.29 25.02
N GLN A 222 14.58 -47.45 25.67
CA GLN A 222 15.56 -47.90 26.67
C GLN A 222 16.97 -48.10 26.08
N SER A 223 17.06 -48.64 24.86
CA SER A 223 18.34 -48.78 24.15
C SER A 223 18.94 -47.42 23.77
N CYS A 224 18.12 -46.43 23.45
CA CYS A 224 18.55 -45.08 23.10
C CYS A 224 19.04 -44.30 24.32
N GLU A 225 18.36 -44.43 25.46
CA GLU A 225 18.77 -43.84 26.73
C GLU A 225 20.12 -44.42 27.21
N GLN A 226 20.31 -45.73 27.10
CA GLN A 226 21.55 -46.38 27.49
C GLN A 226 22.75 -45.93 26.62
N ALA A 227 22.53 -45.77 25.30
CA ALA A 227 23.54 -45.23 24.39
C ALA A 227 23.88 -43.76 24.69
N ARG A 228 22.88 -42.92 25.01
CA ARG A 228 23.09 -41.53 25.43
C ARG A 228 23.91 -41.43 26.71
N GLU A 229 23.63 -42.29 27.68
CA GLU A 229 24.32 -42.25 28.98
C GLU A 229 25.78 -42.72 28.87
N GLN A 230 26.05 -43.75 28.08
CA GLN A 230 27.42 -44.18 27.76
C GLN A 230 28.24 -43.08 27.07
N LEU A 231 27.65 -42.41 26.07
CA LEU A 231 28.32 -41.31 25.37
C LEU A 231 28.64 -40.15 26.34
N THR A 232 27.68 -39.79 27.18
CA THR A 232 27.83 -38.70 28.17
C THR A 232 28.93 -39.00 29.19
N ASN A 233 29.02 -40.25 29.66
CA ASN A 233 30.05 -40.68 30.59
C ASN A 233 31.46 -40.70 29.96
N SER A 234 31.55 -41.10 28.69
CA SER A 234 32.81 -41.06 27.92
C SER A 234 33.33 -39.62 27.78
N ILE A 235 32.47 -38.67 27.38
CA ILE A 235 32.82 -37.25 27.26
C ILE A 235 33.29 -36.68 28.60
N ARG A 236 32.59 -36.98 29.70
CA ARG A 236 33.00 -36.54 31.05
C ARG A 236 34.36 -37.08 31.48
N GLN A 237 34.72 -38.32 31.10
CA GLN A 237 36.05 -38.86 31.39
C GLN A 237 37.14 -38.15 30.59
N GLN A 238 36.92 -37.91 29.29
CA GLN A 238 37.87 -37.20 28.44
C GLN A 238 38.09 -35.75 28.92
N TRP A 239 37.03 -35.07 29.33
CA TRP A 239 37.12 -33.71 29.88
C TRP A 239 37.97 -33.64 31.16
N ARG A 240 37.86 -34.62 32.05
CA ARG A 240 38.70 -34.70 33.27
C ARG A 240 40.18 -34.92 32.92
N LYS A 241 40.48 -35.79 31.96
CA LYS A 241 41.85 -36.02 31.49
C LYS A 241 42.47 -34.74 30.91
N LEU A 242 41.71 -34.03 30.07
CA LEU A 242 42.16 -32.77 29.48
C LEU A 242 42.41 -31.69 30.55
N ARG A 243 41.49 -31.53 31.52
CA ARG A 243 41.64 -30.58 32.63
C ARG A 243 42.92 -30.84 33.42
N ASN A 244 43.16 -32.10 33.80
CA ASN A 244 44.37 -32.47 34.53
C ASN A 244 45.65 -32.21 33.72
N HIS A 245 45.59 -32.32 32.40
CA HIS A 245 46.72 -32.01 31.53
C HIS A 245 46.94 -30.49 31.42
N MET A 246 45.86 -29.71 31.34
CA MET A 246 45.90 -28.24 31.35
C MET A 246 46.52 -27.71 32.65
N GLU A 247 46.11 -28.23 33.81
CA GLU A 247 46.67 -27.82 35.11
C GLU A 247 48.17 -28.15 35.22
N LYS A 248 48.62 -29.27 34.63
CA LYS A 248 50.04 -29.62 34.58
C LYS A 248 50.84 -28.68 33.67
N LEU A 249 50.30 -28.32 32.51
CA LEU A 249 50.92 -27.36 31.60
C LEU A 249 51.01 -25.97 32.23
N ASP A 250 49.98 -25.53 32.94
CA ASP A 250 49.96 -24.24 33.65
C ASP A 250 50.98 -24.19 34.80
N SER A 251 51.08 -25.30 35.54
CA SER A 251 52.11 -25.49 36.57
C SER A 251 53.53 -25.50 36.00
N GLN A 252 53.70 -25.96 34.76
CA GLN A 252 54.98 -25.99 34.05
C GLN A 252 55.33 -24.62 33.45
N ALA A 253 54.37 -23.90 32.90
CA ALA A 253 54.51 -22.53 32.42
C ALA A 253 54.94 -21.59 33.57
N SER A 254 54.30 -21.73 34.73
CA SER A 254 54.64 -20.97 35.94
C SER A 254 56.06 -21.23 36.45
N LYS A 255 56.64 -22.42 36.21
CA LYS A 255 58.04 -22.75 36.54
C LYS A 255 59.05 -22.17 35.55
N VAL A 256 58.66 -22.03 34.27
CA VAL A 256 59.51 -21.42 33.23
C VAL A 256 59.55 -19.89 33.38
N GLN A 257 58.45 -19.27 33.84
CA GLN A 257 58.37 -17.83 34.10
C GLN A 257 59.37 -17.38 35.19
N ASN A 258 59.44 -18.10 36.31
CA ASN A 258 60.30 -17.74 37.46
C ASN A 258 61.81 -17.92 37.20
N GLN A 259 62.22 -18.69 36.19
CA GLN A 259 63.63 -18.87 35.82
C GLN A 259 64.17 -17.76 34.90
N MET A 260 63.28 -16.97 34.28
CA MET A 260 63.65 -15.96 33.27
C MET A 260 63.83 -14.54 33.85
N GLU A 261 63.33 -14.28 35.06
CA GLU A 261 63.32 -12.94 35.67
C GLU A 261 64.68 -12.49 36.25
N SER A 262 65.57 -13.43 36.61
CA SER A 262 66.83 -13.07 37.29
C SER A 262 67.94 -12.51 36.37
N ASN A 263 67.81 -12.59 35.04
CA ASN A 263 68.86 -12.15 34.08
C ASN A 263 68.48 -10.90 33.27
N LYS A 264 67.34 -10.26 33.57
CA LYS A 264 66.67 -9.35 32.65
C LYS A 264 66.63 -7.88 33.13
N GLU A 265 67.13 -7.59 34.32
CA GLU A 265 66.83 -6.33 35.02
C GLU A 265 67.48 -5.05 34.42
N VAL A 266 68.60 -5.18 33.70
CA VAL A 266 69.34 -3.99 33.19
C VAL A 266 69.10 -3.70 31.70
N VAL A 267 68.86 -4.73 30.86
CA VAL A 267 68.51 -4.54 29.43
C VAL A 267 67.01 -4.28 29.24
N GLN A 268 66.15 -4.76 30.16
CA GLN A 268 64.71 -4.52 30.10
C GLN A 268 64.32 -3.07 30.35
N ARG A 269 65.10 -2.29 31.10
CA ARG A 269 64.68 -0.93 31.44
C ARG A 269 64.67 -0.01 30.21
N GLU A 270 65.70 -0.12 29.37
CA GLU A 270 65.83 0.67 28.14
C GLU A 270 64.84 0.19 27.05
N THR A 271 64.66 -1.13 26.89
CA THR A 271 63.64 -1.68 25.97
C THR A 271 62.20 -1.42 26.43
N HIS A 272 61.93 -1.43 27.74
CA HIS A 272 60.64 -1.06 28.30
C HIS A 272 60.38 0.45 28.16
N GLU A 273 61.42 1.29 28.27
CA GLU A 273 61.31 2.73 28.02
C GLU A 273 60.99 3.01 26.54
N ASP A 274 61.64 2.31 25.60
CA ASP A 274 61.33 2.38 24.17
C ASP A 274 59.92 1.86 23.82
N GLU A 275 59.48 0.77 24.46
CA GLU A 275 58.12 0.23 24.29
C GLU A 275 57.07 1.15 24.90
N MET A 276 57.34 1.76 26.06
CA MET A 276 56.48 2.78 26.65
C MET A 276 56.36 4.02 25.77
N GLU A 277 57.47 4.45 25.16
CA GLU A 277 57.47 5.60 24.25
C GLU A 277 56.76 5.28 22.93
N ARG A 278 56.85 4.02 22.45
CA ARG A 278 56.05 3.52 21.32
C ARG A 278 54.56 3.50 21.66
N MET A 279 54.19 2.95 22.80
CA MET A 279 52.80 2.88 23.25
C MET A 279 52.21 4.27 23.47
N ARG A 280 52.99 5.24 23.98
CA ARG A 280 52.59 6.64 24.06
C ARG A 280 52.29 7.24 22.68
N ARG A 281 53.14 6.97 21.68
CA ARG A 281 52.92 7.43 20.29
C ARG A 281 51.67 6.79 19.67
N GLU A 282 51.45 5.50 19.88
CA GLU A 282 50.25 4.79 19.40
C GLU A 282 48.98 5.31 20.08
N VAL A 283 48.99 5.50 21.40
CA VAL A 283 47.87 6.10 22.14
C VAL A 283 47.61 7.53 21.67
N GLN A 284 48.65 8.30 21.38
CA GLN A 284 48.51 9.65 20.85
C GLN A 284 47.88 9.64 19.44
N GLN A 285 48.31 8.73 18.57
CA GLN A 285 47.73 8.53 17.25
C GLN A 285 46.27 8.06 17.34
N CYS A 286 45.94 7.15 18.25
CA CYS A 286 44.56 6.74 18.51
C CYS A 286 43.70 7.92 19.00
N LYS A 287 44.23 8.78 19.87
CA LYS A 287 43.52 9.99 20.31
C LYS A 287 43.27 10.94 19.15
N GLU A 288 44.25 11.16 18.28
CA GLU A 288 44.10 11.98 17.08
C GLU A 288 43.08 11.38 16.11
N PHE A 289 43.06 10.06 15.94
CA PHE A 289 42.08 9.36 15.12
C PHE A 289 40.67 9.44 15.71
N ILE A 290 40.52 9.29 17.02
CA ILE A 290 39.24 9.47 17.72
C ILE A 290 38.76 10.92 17.57
N HIS A 291 39.65 11.90 17.71
CA HIS A 291 39.31 13.31 17.49
C HIS A 291 38.90 13.58 16.03
N ALA A 292 39.61 13.03 15.05
CA ALA A 292 39.26 13.15 13.64
C ALA A 292 37.92 12.45 13.33
N GLN A 293 37.68 11.26 13.90
CA GLN A 293 36.39 10.56 13.80
C GLN A 293 35.27 11.36 14.46
N GLN A 294 35.50 11.98 15.63
CA GLN A 294 34.53 12.86 16.29
C GLN A 294 34.24 14.11 15.47
N GLN A 295 35.26 14.73 14.87
CA GLN A 295 35.06 15.85 13.95
C GLN A 295 34.28 15.43 12.72
N LEU A 296 34.56 14.27 12.14
CA LEU A 296 33.85 13.75 10.97
C LEU A 296 32.39 13.39 11.30
N LEU A 297 32.15 12.80 12.47
CA LEU A 297 30.80 12.50 12.99
C LEU A 297 30.02 13.78 13.28
N GLN A 298 30.66 14.78 13.89
CA GLN A 298 30.05 16.10 14.04
C GLN A 298 29.77 16.70 12.66
N GLN A 299 30.71 16.64 11.73
CA GLN A 299 30.50 17.16 10.38
C GLN A 299 29.38 16.41 9.66
N GLN A 300 29.25 15.08 9.82
CA GLN A 300 28.13 14.30 9.28
C GLN A 300 26.78 14.63 9.92
N LEU A 301 26.76 14.97 11.21
CA LEU A 301 25.58 15.46 11.92
C LEU A 301 25.17 16.88 11.48
N HIS A 302 26.14 17.72 11.10
CA HIS A 302 25.87 19.06 10.55
C HIS A 302 25.67 19.06 9.02
N THR A 303 26.08 18.01 8.32
CA THR A 303 25.77 17.75 6.91
C THR A 303 24.54 16.85 6.77
N SER A 304 23.69 16.76 7.79
CA SER A 304 22.35 16.20 7.64
C SER A 304 21.72 16.89 6.45
N PHE A 305 21.42 16.09 5.43
CA PHE A 305 20.58 16.43 4.30
C PHE A 305 19.62 17.56 4.65
N ASP A 306 19.97 18.76 4.20
CA ASP A 306 19.12 19.91 4.02
C ASP A 306 17.83 19.86 4.87
N ASP A 307 17.98 20.08 6.18
CA ASP A 307 16.90 20.05 7.16
C ASP A 307 15.81 21.08 6.78
N GLU A 308 16.19 22.14 6.05
CA GLU A 308 15.30 23.07 5.37
C GLU A 308 14.49 22.43 4.23
N THR A 309 15.08 21.60 3.39
CA THR A 309 14.36 20.89 2.31
C THR A 309 13.47 19.78 2.85
N ALA A 310 13.89 19.08 3.89
CA ALA A 310 13.06 18.09 4.59
C ALA A 310 11.89 18.76 5.32
N ALA A 311 12.14 19.88 6.02
CA ALA A 311 11.11 20.70 6.64
C ALA A 311 10.16 21.31 5.59
N LEU A 312 10.67 21.80 4.46
CA LEU A 312 9.87 22.35 3.36
C LEU A 312 9.01 21.27 2.71
N LEU A 313 9.51 20.05 2.49
CA LEU A 313 8.73 18.94 1.97
C LEU A 313 7.66 18.47 2.95
N ASN A 314 7.95 18.46 4.24
CA ASN A 314 7.00 18.11 5.30
C ASN A 314 5.94 19.21 5.48
N ASP A 315 6.34 20.49 5.44
CA ASP A 315 5.42 21.64 5.39
C ASP A 315 4.58 21.62 4.12
N CYS A 316 5.15 21.28 2.95
CA CYS A 316 4.39 21.14 1.70
C CYS A 316 3.37 20.01 1.78
N TYR A 317 3.74 18.84 2.32
CA TYR A 317 2.82 17.70 2.47
C TYR A 317 1.70 18.01 3.49
N THR A 318 2.04 18.63 4.61
CA THR A 318 1.05 19.04 5.62
C THR A 318 0.17 20.19 5.15
N LEU A 319 0.68 21.10 4.30
CA LEU A 319 -0.09 22.14 3.65
C LEU A 319 -1.04 21.57 2.61
N GLU A 320 -0.60 20.62 1.78
CA GLU A 320 -1.43 19.94 0.79
C GLU A 320 -2.57 19.17 1.47
N GLU A 321 -2.27 18.41 2.53
CA GLU A 321 -3.28 17.70 3.31
C GLU A 321 -4.26 18.68 4.00
N LYS A 322 -3.75 19.79 4.56
CA LYS A 322 -4.59 20.84 5.17
C LYS A 322 -5.48 21.54 4.14
N GLU A 323 -4.98 21.76 2.93
CA GLU A 323 -5.74 22.37 1.84
C GLU A 323 -6.81 21.41 1.32
N ARG A 324 -6.47 20.13 1.15
CA ARG A 324 -7.45 19.07 0.81
C ARG A 324 -8.55 18.99 1.86
N LEU A 325 -8.20 18.97 3.15
CA LEU A 325 -9.18 18.91 4.23
C LEU A 325 -10.06 20.17 4.26
N LYS A 326 -9.51 21.33 3.92
CA LYS A 326 -10.26 22.59 3.81
C LYS A 326 -11.23 22.57 2.62
N GLU A 327 -10.88 21.92 1.52
CA GLU A 327 -11.77 21.71 0.37
C GLU A 327 -12.89 20.71 0.69
N GLU A 328 -12.57 19.59 1.32
CA GLU A 328 -13.55 18.61 1.80
C GLU A 328 -14.53 19.26 2.78
N TRP A 329 -14.02 20.06 3.71
CA TRP A 329 -14.86 20.80 4.67
C TRP A 329 -15.75 21.84 3.98
N ARG A 330 -15.24 22.54 2.95
CA ARG A 330 -16.03 23.47 2.13
C ARG A 330 -17.16 22.73 1.41
N LEU A 331 -16.87 21.57 0.83
CA LEU A 331 -17.86 20.74 0.15
C LEU A 331 -18.93 20.25 1.13
N PHE A 332 -18.53 19.84 2.33
CA PHE A 332 -19.44 19.43 3.38
C PHE A 332 -20.39 20.56 3.82
N GLU A 333 -19.87 21.77 4.04
CA GLU A 333 -20.70 22.91 4.42
C GLU A 333 -21.65 23.33 3.27
N GLU A 334 -21.20 23.24 2.01
CA GLU A 334 -22.05 23.44 0.83
C GLU A 334 -23.20 22.42 0.78
N GLN A 335 -22.91 21.13 1.05
CA GLN A 335 -23.94 20.10 1.12
C GLN A 335 -24.93 20.36 2.23
N LYS A 336 -24.46 20.71 3.43
CA LYS A 336 -25.32 21.09 4.56
C LYS A 336 -26.23 22.27 4.21
N ARG A 337 -25.68 23.30 3.56
CA ARG A 337 -26.46 24.45 3.06
C ARG A 337 -27.51 24.04 2.03
N ASN A 338 -27.21 23.06 1.18
CA ASN A 338 -28.17 22.52 0.20
C ASN A 338 -29.30 21.76 0.89
N PHE A 339 -29.00 20.87 1.83
CA PHE A 339 -30.01 20.17 2.62
C PHE A 339 -30.90 21.14 3.40
N GLU A 340 -30.33 22.20 3.96
CA GLU A 340 -31.09 23.22 4.68
C GLU A 340 -32.06 23.98 3.75
N ARG A 341 -31.63 24.23 2.51
CA ARG A 341 -32.46 24.88 1.48
C ARG A 341 -33.56 23.95 0.99
N GLU A 342 -33.24 22.69 0.73
CA GLU A 342 -34.22 21.67 0.36
C GLU A 342 -35.25 21.51 1.45
N ARG A 343 -34.83 21.39 2.72
CA ARG A 343 -35.73 21.32 3.87
C ARG A 343 -36.69 22.52 3.91
N LYS A 344 -36.20 23.75 3.71
CA LYS A 344 -37.06 24.95 3.62
C LYS A 344 -38.05 24.85 2.45
N ASN A 345 -37.57 24.47 1.28
CA ASN A 345 -38.42 24.31 0.08
C ASN A 345 -39.52 23.26 0.30
N PHE A 346 -39.21 22.14 0.95
CA PHE A 346 -40.18 21.11 1.27
C PHE A 346 -41.22 21.61 2.28
N THR A 347 -40.80 22.30 3.33
CA THR A 347 -41.72 22.90 4.30
C THR A 347 -42.65 23.92 3.64
N ASP A 348 -42.12 24.82 2.80
CA ASP A 348 -42.91 25.81 2.08
C ASP A 348 -43.89 25.16 1.09
N ALA A 349 -43.45 24.11 0.40
CA ALA A 349 -44.31 23.33 -0.49
C ALA A 349 -45.46 22.65 0.27
N ALA A 350 -45.18 22.07 1.45
CA ALA A 350 -46.19 21.45 2.30
C ALA A 350 -47.20 22.49 2.83
N ILE A 351 -46.73 23.67 3.26
CA ILE A 351 -47.61 24.76 3.68
C ILE A 351 -48.49 25.22 2.52
N ARG A 352 -47.92 25.39 1.32
CA ARG A 352 -48.68 25.80 0.13
C ARG A 352 -49.75 24.78 -0.23
N LEU A 353 -49.39 23.49 -0.26
CA LEU A 353 -50.34 22.40 -0.50
C LEU A 353 -51.46 22.40 0.55
N GLY A 354 -51.13 22.62 1.82
CA GLY A 354 -52.12 22.74 2.89
C GLY A 354 -53.12 23.87 2.65
N ARG A 355 -52.65 25.02 2.16
CA ARG A 355 -53.53 26.14 1.77
C ARG A 355 -54.42 25.80 0.58
N GLU A 356 -53.85 25.16 -0.45
CA GLU A 356 -54.60 24.73 -1.65
C GLU A 356 -55.69 23.72 -1.29
N VAL A 357 -55.39 22.74 -0.43
CA VAL A 357 -56.38 21.77 0.07
C VAL A 357 -57.47 22.46 0.89
N SER A 358 -57.10 23.39 1.78
CA SER A 358 -58.08 24.16 2.55
C SER A 358 -59.00 24.99 1.65
N GLN A 359 -58.47 25.60 0.60
CA GLN A 359 -59.26 26.36 -0.36
C GLN A 359 -60.20 25.44 -1.15
N ALA A 360 -59.70 24.32 -1.66
CA ALA A 360 -60.52 23.35 -2.38
C ALA A 360 -61.65 22.79 -1.51
N ALA A 361 -61.41 22.55 -0.22
CA ALA A 361 -62.43 22.14 0.74
C ALA A 361 -63.51 23.22 0.94
N ALA A 362 -63.11 24.49 1.06
CA ALA A 362 -64.04 25.61 1.18
C ALA A 362 -64.89 25.78 -0.09
N ASP A 363 -64.27 25.69 -1.28
CA ASP A 363 -64.96 25.78 -2.57
C ASP A 363 -65.97 24.64 -2.73
N LEU A 364 -65.60 23.41 -2.32
CA LEU A 364 -66.52 22.27 -2.33
C LEU A 364 -67.69 22.48 -1.37
N GLN A 365 -67.42 22.96 -0.14
CA GLN A 365 -68.47 23.27 0.83
C GLN A 365 -69.43 24.33 0.27
N GLN A 366 -68.91 25.39 -0.33
CA GLN A 366 -69.71 26.44 -0.94
C GLN A 366 -70.55 25.91 -2.11
N PHE A 367 -69.97 25.07 -2.97
CA PHE A 367 -70.69 24.41 -4.05
C PHE A 367 -71.86 23.57 -3.51
N CYS A 368 -71.61 22.76 -2.48
CA CYS A 368 -72.66 21.96 -1.84
C CYS A 368 -73.76 22.86 -1.27
N MET A 369 -73.42 23.95 -0.56
CA MET A 369 -74.42 24.88 -0.02
C MET A 369 -75.26 25.56 -1.10
N GLN A 370 -74.66 25.94 -2.23
CA GLN A 370 -75.36 26.57 -3.34
C GLN A 370 -76.32 25.61 -4.05
N ASN A 371 -75.92 24.33 -4.19
CA ASN A 371 -76.71 23.34 -4.92
C ASN A 371 -77.64 22.51 -4.03
N ALA A 372 -77.48 22.53 -2.70
CA ALA A 372 -78.30 21.76 -1.77
C ALA A 372 -79.80 22.02 -1.93
N LEU A 373 -80.19 23.27 -2.17
CA LEU A 373 -81.60 23.63 -2.37
C LEU A 373 -82.20 23.07 -3.67
N GLN A 374 -81.35 22.84 -4.67
CA GLN A 374 -81.74 22.31 -5.97
C GLN A 374 -81.67 20.79 -6.05
N ASP A 375 -81.09 20.13 -5.05
CA ASP A 375 -81.01 18.67 -4.97
C ASP A 375 -82.31 18.10 -4.37
N PRO A 376 -83.17 17.45 -5.19
CA PRO A 376 -84.43 16.85 -4.75
C PRO A 376 -84.28 15.80 -3.64
N LEU A 377 -83.10 15.17 -3.54
CA LEU A 377 -82.82 14.14 -2.54
C LEU A 377 -82.47 14.75 -1.18
N LEU A 378 -81.99 16.00 -1.15
CA LEU A 378 -81.63 16.70 0.08
C LEU A 378 -82.79 17.55 0.63
N THR A 379 -83.54 18.27 -0.22
CA THR A 379 -84.66 19.12 0.23
C THR A 379 -86.02 18.45 0.18
N GLY A 380 -86.12 17.31 -0.49
CA GLY A 380 -87.38 16.62 -0.74
C GLY A 380 -88.20 17.31 -1.83
N VAL A 381 -88.92 16.52 -2.63
CA VAL A 381 -89.85 17.03 -3.64
C VAL A 381 -91.29 16.76 -3.25
N SER A 382 -92.17 17.69 -3.61
CA SER A 382 -93.61 17.49 -3.41
C SER A 382 -94.10 16.29 -4.23
N SER A 383 -95.10 15.58 -3.71
CA SER A 383 -95.65 14.38 -4.36
C SER A 383 -96.13 14.64 -5.79
N SER A 384 -96.59 15.86 -6.10
CA SER A 384 -97.06 16.25 -7.45
C SER A 384 -95.94 16.41 -8.47
N THR A 385 -94.73 16.76 -8.03
CA THR A 385 -93.57 17.03 -8.91
C THR A 385 -92.61 15.83 -8.97
N ASN A 386 -92.83 14.81 -8.12
CA ASN A 386 -92.04 13.59 -8.11
C ASN A 386 -92.40 12.69 -9.32
N PRO A 387 -91.48 12.46 -10.27
CA PRO A 387 -91.72 11.63 -11.44
C PRO A 387 -91.92 10.14 -11.12
N PHE A 388 -91.53 9.69 -9.93
CA PHE A 388 -91.71 8.32 -9.45
C PHE A 388 -92.99 8.12 -8.60
N ARG A 389 -93.87 9.12 -8.56
CA ARG A 389 -95.12 9.02 -7.80
C ARG A 389 -96.06 7.95 -8.40
N PRO A 390 -96.69 7.08 -7.58
CA PRO A 390 -97.72 6.17 -8.05
C PRO A 390 -98.90 6.94 -8.69
N GLN A 391 -99.40 6.46 -9.84
CA GLN A 391 -100.58 7.05 -10.48
C GLN A 391 -101.81 6.83 -9.61
N LYS A 392 -102.53 7.93 -9.29
CA LYS A 392 -103.81 7.84 -8.59
C LYS A 392 -104.87 7.35 -9.57
N VAL A 393 -105.34 6.12 -9.38
CA VAL A 393 -106.50 5.57 -10.10
C VAL A 393 -107.76 6.14 -9.42
N CYS A 394 -108.43 7.11 -10.04
CA CYS A 394 -109.74 7.56 -9.57
C CYS A 394 -110.75 6.44 -9.84
N SER A 395 -111.21 5.79 -8.78
CA SER A 395 -112.37 4.88 -8.85
C SER A 395 -113.62 5.76 -8.75
N PHE A 396 -114.35 5.92 -9.85
CA PHE A 396 -115.69 6.50 -9.82
C PHE A 396 -116.64 5.45 -9.25
N LEU A 397 -117.15 5.71 -8.05
CA LEU A 397 -118.19 4.93 -7.38
C LEU A 397 -119.57 5.48 -7.76
#